data_AF-A0A3B4FF47-F1
#
_entry.id   AF-A0A3B4FF47-F1
#
_cell.length_a   1.000
_cell.length_b   1.000
_cell.length_c   1.000
_cell.angle_alpha   90.00
_cell.angle_beta   90.00
_cell.angle_gamma   90.00
#
_symmetry.space_group_name_H-M   'P 1'
#
loop_
_entity.id
_entity.type
_entity.pdbx_description
1 polymer ?
#
loop_
_entity_poly.entity_id
_entity_poly.type
_entity_poly.pdbx_seq_one_letter_code
_entity_poly.pdbx_strand_id
1 'polypeptide(L)'
;MKVWVFAVLAALAVGASAQSCPTTCATMKWAMCDGPPCSCTLLVGNGTKQPIDCTALIPKCFLMKTEMYRARRGLSTRTIGGKQHEIAIVDNDGIYDPECENDGKFKAKQCNGTDVCWCVNSAGVRRTDKGDQTLQCGKLVETYWVRLQLTHKEVNVYVNKDNLKT
;
A
#
# COMPACT_ATOMS: atom_id res chain seq x y z
N MET A 1 -30.95 -51.47 -5.15
CA MET A 1 -30.30 -50.78 -6.28
C MET A 1 -30.52 -49.25 -6.33
N LYS A 2 -31.32 -48.62 -5.46
CA LYS A 2 -31.52 -47.15 -5.44
C LYS A 2 -30.65 -46.40 -4.43
N VAL A 3 -30.06 -47.09 -3.46
CA VAL A 3 -29.29 -46.47 -2.36
C VAL A 3 -27.86 -46.08 -2.80
N TRP A 4 -27.27 -46.81 -3.75
CA TRP A 4 -25.93 -46.52 -4.25
C TRP A 4 -25.85 -45.29 -5.15
N VAL A 5 -26.96 -44.90 -5.79
CA VAL A 5 -27.00 -43.71 -6.66
C VAL A 5 -26.91 -42.42 -5.85
N PHE A 6 -27.49 -42.37 -4.65
CA PHE A 6 -27.40 -41.19 -3.77
C PHE A 6 -26.02 -41.03 -3.13
N ALA A 7 -25.31 -42.13 -2.84
CA ALA A 7 -23.96 -42.08 -2.30
C ALA A 7 -22.93 -41.51 -3.30
N VAL A 8 -23.10 -41.79 -4.59
CA VAL A 8 -22.24 -41.24 -5.65
C VAL A 8 -22.50 -39.74 -5.89
N LEU A 9 -23.75 -39.28 -5.73
CA LEU A 9 -24.09 -37.86 -5.86
C LEU A 9 -23.59 -37.01 -4.68
N ALA A 10 -23.53 -37.56 -3.47
CA ALA A 10 -22.97 -36.85 -2.31
C ALA A 10 -21.43 -36.71 -2.38
N ALA A 11 -20.74 -37.66 -3.00
CA ALA A 11 -19.28 -37.60 -3.18
C ALA A 11 -18.83 -36.57 -4.25
N LEU A 12 -19.72 -36.18 -5.17
CA LEU A 12 -19.42 -35.19 -6.22
C LEU A 12 -19.65 -33.73 -5.76
N ALA A 13 -20.32 -33.50 -4.62
CA ALA A 13 -20.53 -32.15 -4.09
C ALA A 13 -19.31 -31.59 -3.33
N VAL A 14 -18.33 -32.43 -2.97
CA VAL A 14 -17.11 -32.00 -2.26
C VAL A 14 -16.01 -31.52 -3.23
N GLY A 15 -16.19 -31.74 -4.55
CA GLY A 15 -15.22 -31.32 -5.58
C GLY A 15 -15.35 -29.86 -6.04
N ALA A 16 -16.35 -29.12 -5.58
CA ALA A 16 -16.68 -27.78 -6.08
C ALA A 16 -16.22 -26.67 -5.14
N SER A 17 -14.94 -26.60 -4.78
CA SER A 17 -14.29 -25.37 -4.29
C SER A 17 -12.76 -25.48 -4.23
N ALA A 18 -12.12 -26.12 -5.22
CA ALA A 18 -10.75 -25.76 -5.54
C ALA A 18 -10.79 -24.43 -6.30
N GLN A 19 -11.13 -23.33 -5.60
CA GLN A 19 -10.94 -21.99 -6.14
C GLN A 19 -9.44 -21.88 -6.43
N SER A 20 -9.06 -21.83 -7.70
CA SER A 20 -7.68 -21.62 -8.11
C SER A 20 -7.22 -20.29 -7.51
N CYS A 21 -6.49 -20.34 -6.40
CA CYS A 21 -5.95 -19.15 -5.76
C CYS A 21 -5.00 -18.48 -6.75
N PRO A 22 -5.23 -17.22 -7.14
CA PRO A 22 -4.33 -16.53 -8.05
C PRO A 22 -2.93 -16.49 -7.45
N THR A 23 -1.92 -16.90 -8.21
CA THR A 23 -0.51 -16.80 -7.77
C THR A 23 -0.01 -15.36 -7.79
N THR A 24 -0.79 -14.44 -8.33
CA THR A 24 -0.42 -13.03 -8.52
C THR A 24 -1.54 -12.11 -8.06
N CYS A 25 -1.16 -10.94 -7.56
CA CYS A 25 -2.06 -9.89 -7.13
C CYS A 25 -1.99 -8.72 -8.12
N ALA A 26 -3.10 -8.43 -8.81
CA ALA A 26 -3.14 -7.42 -9.87
C ALA A 26 -2.79 -6.01 -9.35
N THR A 27 -3.19 -5.70 -8.12
CA THR A 27 -3.00 -4.38 -7.51
C THR A 27 -1.70 -4.26 -6.71
N MET A 28 -0.98 -5.37 -6.47
CA MET A 28 0.23 -5.36 -5.66
C MET A 28 1.26 -6.44 -6.06
N LYS A 29 2.26 -6.04 -6.83
CA LYS A 29 3.30 -6.94 -7.38
C LYS A 29 4.10 -7.75 -6.34
N TRP A 30 4.23 -7.25 -5.12
CA TRP A 30 5.03 -7.91 -4.07
C TRP A 30 4.22 -8.83 -3.16
N ALA A 31 2.92 -8.97 -3.42
CA ALA A 31 2.06 -9.83 -2.63
C ALA A 31 2.31 -11.31 -2.93
N MET A 32 2.16 -12.14 -1.90
CA MET A 32 2.18 -13.59 -2.00
C MET A 32 0.79 -14.11 -1.63
N CYS A 33 0.18 -14.87 -2.53
CA CYS A 33 -1.14 -15.45 -2.35
C CYS A 33 -1.04 -16.97 -2.28
N ASP A 34 -1.57 -17.58 -1.22
CA ASP A 34 -1.52 -19.02 -1.00
C ASP A 34 -2.79 -19.56 -0.31
N GLY A 35 -2.98 -20.89 -0.41
CA GLY A 35 -3.95 -21.67 0.36
C GLY A 35 -5.40 -21.73 -0.16
N PRO A 36 -6.18 -22.70 0.34
CA PRO A 36 -7.64 -22.64 0.41
C PRO A 36 -8.11 -22.45 1.89
N PRO A 37 -8.83 -21.38 2.26
CA PRO A 37 -9.24 -20.24 1.41
C PRO A 37 -8.05 -19.39 0.98
N CYS A 38 -8.14 -18.79 -0.21
CA CYS A 38 -7.06 -17.99 -0.79
C CYS A 38 -6.81 -16.73 0.05
N SER A 39 -5.57 -16.57 0.52
CA SER A 39 -5.14 -15.42 1.32
C SER A 39 -3.93 -14.78 0.67
N CYS A 40 -3.96 -13.46 0.50
CA CYS A 40 -2.88 -12.68 -0.06
C CYS A 40 -2.24 -11.81 1.02
N THR A 41 -0.90 -11.82 1.07
CA THR A 41 -0.14 -11.12 2.11
C THR A 41 1.06 -10.37 1.58
N LEU A 42 1.47 -9.33 2.30
CA LEU A 42 2.73 -8.61 2.11
C LEU A 42 3.63 -8.76 3.31
N LEU A 43 4.93 -8.75 3.07
CA LEU A 43 5.91 -8.73 4.14
C LEU A 43 6.20 -7.29 4.56
N VAL A 44 5.92 -6.98 5.82
CA VAL A 44 6.12 -5.66 6.43
C VAL A 44 7.02 -5.75 7.66
N GLY A 45 7.60 -4.63 8.09
CA GLY A 45 8.42 -4.54 9.31
C GLY A 45 9.61 -5.50 9.28
N ASN A 46 9.58 -6.52 10.13
CA ASN A 46 10.61 -7.57 10.23
C ASN A 46 10.26 -8.87 9.48
N GLY A 47 9.25 -8.83 8.59
CA GLY A 47 8.76 -10.00 7.85
C GLY A 47 7.39 -10.50 8.32
N THR A 48 6.64 -9.65 9.01
CA THR A 48 5.25 -9.94 9.39
C THR A 48 4.38 -10.01 8.12
N LYS A 49 3.49 -10.99 8.04
CA LYS A 49 2.51 -11.13 6.95
C LYS A 49 1.32 -10.19 7.20
N GLN A 50 1.22 -9.12 6.41
CA GLN A 50 0.09 -8.20 6.39
C GLN A 50 -0.92 -8.68 5.33
N PRO A 51 -2.15 -9.08 5.72
CA PRO A 51 -3.20 -9.43 4.76
C PRO A 51 -3.56 -8.24 3.88
N ILE A 52 -3.85 -8.51 2.61
CA ILE A 52 -4.31 -7.51 1.65
C ILE A 52 -5.45 -8.04 0.77
N ASP A 53 -6.23 -7.10 0.24
CA ASP A 53 -7.22 -7.35 -0.79
C ASP A 53 -6.64 -7.03 -2.17
N CYS A 54 -6.61 -8.03 -3.05
CA CYS A 54 -6.09 -7.90 -4.41
C CYS A 54 -7.10 -7.35 -5.42
N THR A 55 -8.34 -7.11 -4.99
CA THR A 55 -9.40 -6.48 -5.80
C THR A 55 -9.38 -4.96 -5.70
N ALA A 56 -8.73 -4.41 -4.66
CA ALA A 56 -8.63 -3.00 -4.40
C ALA A 56 -7.17 -2.51 -4.43
N LEU A 57 -6.98 -1.20 -4.61
CA LEU A 57 -5.67 -0.58 -4.44
C LEU A 57 -5.21 -0.74 -2.99
N ILE A 58 -3.96 -1.14 -2.82
CA ILE A 58 -3.35 -1.28 -1.50
C ILE A 58 -3.38 0.05 -0.73
N PRO A 59 -3.75 0.04 0.57
CA PRO A 59 -3.60 1.21 1.42
C PRO A 59 -2.16 1.73 1.44
N LYS A 60 -1.98 3.05 1.25
CA LYS A 60 -0.67 3.68 1.14
C LYS A 60 0.22 3.39 2.37
N CYS A 61 -0.34 3.31 3.57
CA CYS A 61 0.43 3.01 4.78
C CYS A 61 1.07 1.61 4.73
N PHE A 62 0.31 0.59 4.32
CA PHE A 62 0.84 -0.77 4.14
C PHE A 62 1.87 -0.84 3.01
N LEU A 63 1.66 -0.11 1.92
CA LEU A 63 2.63 -0.01 0.84
C LEU A 63 3.95 0.56 1.35
N MET A 64 3.92 1.67 2.08
CA MET A 64 5.11 2.30 2.66
C MET A 64 5.83 1.38 3.64
N LYS A 65 5.10 0.66 4.52
CA LYS A 65 5.71 -0.38 5.38
C LYS A 65 6.43 -1.45 4.57
N THR A 66 5.83 -1.91 3.48
CA THR A 66 6.40 -2.93 2.60
C THR A 66 7.63 -2.40 1.89
N GLU A 67 7.60 -1.16 1.41
CA GLU A 67 8.75 -0.48 0.82
C GLU A 67 9.92 -0.38 1.81
N MET A 68 9.66 -0.04 3.07
CA MET A 68 10.69 0.01 4.11
C MET A 68 11.27 -1.36 4.45
N TYR A 69 10.43 -2.39 4.55
CA TYR A 69 10.87 -3.77 4.68
C TYR A 69 11.82 -4.17 3.53
N ARG A 70 11.46 -3.81 2.29
CA ARG A 70 12.28 -4.09 1.10
C ARG A 70 13.58 -3.29 1.10
N ALA A 71 13.53 -2.02 1.47
CA ALA A 71 14.70 -1.15 1.55
C ALA A 71 15.74 -1.69 2.55
N ARG A 72 15.31 -2.12 3.73
CA ARG A 72 16.16 -2.76 4.75
C ARG A 72 16.85 -4.05 4.28
N ARG A 73 16.37 -4.66 3.20
CA ARG A 73 16.91 -5.91 2.61
C ARG A 73 17.61 -5.70 1.27
N GLY A 74 17.89 -4.46 0.89
CA GLY A 74 18.52 -4.16 -0.40
C GLY A 74 17.64 -4.46 -1.62
N LEU A 75 16.32 -4.59 -1.43
CA LEU A 75 15.33 -4.88 -2.47
C LEU A 75 14.59 -3.62 -2.95
N SER A 76 15.07 -2.43 -2.57
CA SER A 76 14.49 -1.14 -2.98
C SER A 76 14.72 -0.91 -4.47
N THR A 77 13.67 -0.45 -5.16
CA THR A 77 13.73 -0.05 -6.57
C THR A 77 13.70 1.47 -6.75
N ARG A 78 13.72 2.24 -5.65
CA ARG A 78 13.66 3.70 -5.72
C ARG A 78 15.01 4.26 -6.18
N THR A 79 14.98 5.01 -7.28
CA THR A 79 16.10 5.86 -7.71
C THR A 79 15.89 7.26 -7.11
N ILE A 80 16.95 7.92 -6.64
CA ILE A 80 16.88 9.30 -6.14
C ILE A 80 16.52 10.21 -7.32
N GLY A 81 15.33 10.82 -7.31
CA GLY A 81 14.80 11.61 -8.42
C GLY A 81 14.72 13.10 -8.13
N GLY A 82 15.32 13.90 -9.03
CA GLY A 82 14.93 15.28 -9.42
C GLY A 82 14.95 16.41 -8.38
N LYS A 83 15.31 17.64 -8.82
CA LYS A 83 15.11 18.88 -8.03
C LYS A 83 13.63 19.27 -8.00
N GLN A 84 13.14 19.69 -6.83
CA GLN A 84 11.73 19.94 -6.54
C GLN A 84 11.28 21.38 -6.86
N HIS A 85 9.95 21.59 -6.95
CA HIS A 85 9.32 22.88 -7.22
C HIS A 85 9.10 23.69 -5.93
N GLU A 86 9.36 24.99 -5.95
CA GLU A 86 9.45 25.88 -4.76
C GLU A 86 8.21 25.93 -3.86
N ILE A 87 7.01 25.62 -4.39
CA ILE A 87 5.74 25.72 -3.65
C ILE A 87 5.33 24.42 -2.93
N ALA A 88 6.09 23.34 -3.05
CA ALA A 88 5.76 22.10 -2.37
C ALA A 88 6.18 22.17 -0.89
N ILE A 89 5.26 21.87 0.03
CA ILE A 89 5.64 21.54 1.41
C ILE A 89 6.44 20.24 1.33
N VAL A 90 7.76 20.37 1.35
CA VAL A 90 8.69 19.25 1.22
C VAL A 90 8.62 18.42 2.50
N ASP A 91 8.16 17.18 2.35
CA ASP A 91 8.46 16.16 3.34
C ASP A 91 9.95 15.79 3.18
N ASN A 92 10.81 16.55 3.84
CA ASN A 92 12.27 16.34 3.82
C ASN A 92 12.65 14.98 4.43
N ASP A 93 11.73 14.33 5.14
CA ASP A 93 11.96 13.04 5.79
C ASP A 93 11.81 11.86 4.80
N GLY A 94 11.29 12.10 3.60
CA GLY A 94 11.19 11.09 2.54
C GLY A 94 10.26 9.93 2.91
N ILE A 95 10.67 8.70 2.58
CA ILE A 95 9.95 7.50 3.00
C ILE A 95 10.40 7.09 4.41
N TYR A 96 9.44 6.89 5.31
CA TYR A 96 9.64 6.41 6.68
C TYR A 96 8.87 5.09 6.89
N ASP A 97 9.09 4.39 8.02
CA ASP A 97 8.32 3.19 8.38
C ASP A 97 7.08 3.62 9.18
N PRO A 98 5.89 3.72 8.54
CA PRO A 98 4.75 4.36 9.17
C PRO A 98 4.07 3.44 10.16
N GLU A 99 3.42 4.00 11.15
CA GLU A 99 2.44 3.32 11.98
C GLU A 99 1.06 3.39 11.31
N CYS A 100 0.44 2.22 11.13
CA CYS A 100 -0.83 2.08 10.44
C CYS A 100 -1.91 1.63 11.43
N GLU A 101 -3.14 2.05 11.19
CA GLU A 101 -4.33 1.40 11.72
C GLU A 101 -4.57 0.05 11.01
N ASN A 102 -5.45 -0.78 11.58
CA ASN A 102 -5.75 -2.11 11.05
C ASN A 102 -6.38 -2.07 9.64
N ASP A 103 -7.05 -0.97 9.28
CA ASP A 103 -7.63 -0.74 7.95
C ASP A 103 -6.63 -0.16 6.94
N GLY A 104 -5.37 0.04 7.35
CA GLY A 104 -4.31 0.57 6.50
C GLY A 104 -4.27 2.08 6.37
N LYS A 105 -5.09 2.82 7.14
CA LYS A 105 -4.90 4.27 7.32
C LYS A 105 -3.67 4.56 8.16
N PHE A 106 -3.14 5.76 8.01
CA PHE A 106 -2.09 6.23 8.90
C PHE A 106 -2.65 6.51 10.29
N LYS A 107 -1.91 6.14 11.33
CA LYS A 107 -2.11 6.76 12.64
C LYS A 107 -1.78 8.25 12.53
N ALA A 108 -2.58 9.10 13.19
CA ALA A 108 -2.38 10.56 13.11
C ALA A 108 -1.02 10.99 13.65
N LYS A 109 -0.52 10.31 14.70
CA LYS A 109 0.83 10.46 15.22
C LYS A 109 1.75 9.40 14.62
N GLN A 110 2.96 9.81 14.24
CA GLN A 110 4.02 8.96 13.72
C GLN A 110 5.29 9.21 14.51
N CYS A 111 5.97 8.15 14.98
CA CYS A 111 7.24 8.28 15.69
C CYS A 111 8.38 7.45 15.07
N ASN A 112 8.07 6.62 14.06
CA ASN A 112 9.04 5.78 13.33
C ASN A 112 9.96 4.95 14.25
N GLY A 113 9.42 4.48 15.39
CA GLY A 113 10.16 3.73 16.40
C GLY A 113 11.21 4.52 17.19
N THR A 114 11.11 5.85 17.20
CA THR A 114 12.00 6.77 17.95
C THR A 114 11.22 7.60 18.95
N ASP A 115 11.91 8.37 19.79
CA ASP A 115 11.28 9.34 20.70
C ASP A 115 10.86 10.64 19.99
N VAL A 116 11.14 10.75 18.69
CA VAL A 116 10.80 11.92 17.89
C VAL A 116 9.54 11.64 17.09
N CYS A 117 8.49 12.39 17.37
CA CYS A 117 7.15 12.20 16.79
C CYS A 117 6.68 13.41 15.97
N TRP A 118 5.77 13.19 15.03
CA TRP A 118 5.11 14.23 14.25
C TRP A 118 3.67 13.83 13.90
N CYS A 119 2.84 14.81 13.54
CA CYS A 119 1.51 14.52 13.02
C CYS A 119 1.51 14.43 11.49
N VAL A 120 0.69 13.54 10.94
CA VAL A 120 0.49 13.36 9.50
C VAL A 120 -0.98 13.54 9.11
N ASN A 121 -1.21 13.79 7.81
CA ASN A 121 -2.54 13.72 7.21
C ASN A 121 -2.86 12.30 6.69
N SER A 122 -4.06 12.11 6.11
CA SER A 122 -4.48 10.82 5.54
C SER A 122 -3.64 10.34 4.36
N ALA A 123 -2.84 11.22 3.75
CA ALA A 123 -1.87 10.87 2.73
C ALA A 123 -0.49 10.47 3.30
N GLY A 124 -0.32 10.46 4.63
CA GLY A 124 0.94 10.12 5.30
C GLY A 124 2.01 11.21 5.18
N VAL A 125 1.62 12.45 4.92
CA VAL A 125 2.55 13.58 4.80
C VAL A 125 2.57 14.34 6.12
N ARG A 126 3.76 14.71 6.61
CA ARG A 126 3.93 15.50 7.83
C ARG A 126 3.21 16.85 7.76
N ARG A 127 2.58 17.25 8.87
CA ARG A 127 1.79 18.49 9.04
C ARG A 127 2.17 19.34 10.24
N THR A 128 3.14 18.89 11.04
CA THR A 128 3.67 19.61 12.20
C THR A 128 5.18 19.52 12.21
N ASP A 129 5.82 20.34 13.03
CA ASP A 129 7.20 20.09 13.43
C ASP A 129 7.33 18.79 14.24
N LYS A 130 8.57 18.34 14.39
CA LYS A 130 8.91 17.18 15.20
C LYS A 130 8.87 17.57 16.67
N GLY A 131 8.19 16.77 17.48
CA GLY A 131 8.14 16.86 18.94
C GLY A 131 8.58 15.56 19.57
N ASP A 132 8.38 15.43 20.87
CA ASP A 132 8.60 14.19 21.61
C ASP A 132 7.34 13.31 21.63
N GLN A 133 7.36 12.25 22.43
CA GLN A 133 6.24 11.32 22.59
C GLN A 133 4.96 11.98 23.17
N THR A 134 5.07 13.13 23.83
CA THR A 134 3.95 13.87 24.42
C THR A 134 3.12 14.63 23.38
N LEU A 135 3.64 14.75 22.15
CA LEU A 135 2.93 15.36 21.03
C LEU A 135 1.56 14.72 20.82
N GLN A 136 0.51 15.55 20.77
CA GLN A 136 -0.87 15.11 20.62
C GLN A 136 -1.36 15.32 19.19
N CYS A 137 -1.73 14.23 18.52
CA CYS A 137 -2.36 14.24 17.21
C CYS A 137 -3.78 13.69 17.34
N GLY A 138 -4.71 14.50 17.84
CA GLY A 138 -6.04 14.04 18.26
C GLY A 138 -6.92 13.47 17.15
N LYS A 139 -6.73 13.89 15.89
CA LYS A 139 -7.47 13.37 14.74
C LYS A 139 -6.59 13.33 13.50
N LEU A 140 -6.75 12.29 12.68
CA LEU A 140 -6.13 12.24 11.36
C LEU A 140 -6.77 13.30 10.46
N VAL A 141 -5.95 14.22 9.95
CA VAL A 141 -6.42 15.29 9.06
C VAL A 141 -6.61 14.72 7.65
N GLU A 142 -7.79 14.92 7.07
CA GLU A 142 -8.13 14.42 5.73
C GLU A 142 -7.40 15.21 4.63
N THR A 143 -6.79 14.52 3.68
CA THR A 143 -6.25 15.11 2.45
C THR A 143 -7.33 15.09 1.38
N TYR A 144 -8.02 16.21 1.19
CA TYR A 144 -9.15 16.28 0.25
C TYR A 144 -8.74 16.68 -1.18
N TRP A 145 -7.55 17.27 -1.37
CA TRP A 145 -7.05 17.67 -2.68
C TRP A 145 -5.59 17.30 -2.87
N VAL A 146 -5.30 16.61 -3.97
CA VAL A 146 -3.94 16.30 -4.44
C VAL A 146 -3.78 16.91 -5.84
N ARG A 147 -2.79 17.79 -6.02
CA ARG A 147 -2.41 18.32 -7.33
C ARG A 147 -1.22 17.54 -7.88
N LEU A 148 -1.41 16.90 -9.03
CA LEU A 148 -0.33 16.23 -9.77
C LEU A 148 0.10 17.12 -10.93
N GLN A 149 1.38 17.47 -10.98
CA GLN A 149 2.00 18.16 -12.11
C GLN A 149 2.98 17.19 -12.76
N LEU A 150 2.61 16.68 -13.94
CA LEU A 150 3.42 15.72 -14.69
C LEU A 150 4.20 16.47 -15.77
N THR A 151 5.47 16.12 -15.93
CA THR A 151 6.35 16.62 -16.99
C THR A 151 6.81 15.46 -17.85
N HIS A 152 6.79 15.64 -19.18
CA HIS A 152 7.38 14.68 -20.11
C HIS A 152 8.70 15.23 -20.67
N LYS A 153 9.55 14.34 -21.18
CA LYS A 153 10.76 14.75 -21.93
C LYS A 153 10.36 15.47 -23.22
N GLU A 154 11.25 16.28 -23.76
CA GLU A 154 11.06 16.83 -25.10
C GLU A 154 10.80 15.71 -26.12
N VAL A 155 9.82 15.93 -26.98
CA VAL A 155 9.44 14.99 -28.03
C VAL A 155 9.47 15.72 -29.37
N ASN A 156 9.91 15.01 -30.40
CA ASN A 156 10.00 15.55 -31.77
C ASN A 156 8.65 15.54 -32.50
N VAL A 157 7.56 15.20 -31.80
CA VAL A 157 6.22 15.05 -32.36
C VAL A 157 5.27 16.00 -31.63
N TYR A 158 4.36 16.63 -32.36
CA TYR A 158 3.33 17.48 -31.76
C TYR A 158 2.49 16.69 -30.76
N VAL A 159 2.46 17.16 -29.51
CA VAL A 159 1.65 16.58 -28.44
C VAL A 159 0.30 17.27 -28.43
N ASN A 160 -0.72 16.59 -28.93
CA ASN A 160 -2.08 17.09 -28.87
C ASN A 160 -2.61 16.99 -27.43
N LYS A 161 -2.88 18.14 -26.81
CA LYS A 161 -3.40 18.26 -25.44
C LYS A 161 -4.72 17.52 -25.22
N ASP A 162 -5.60 17.47 -26.21
CA ASP A 162 -6.91 16.86 -26.06
C ASP A 162 -6.83 15.34 -26.04
N ASN A 163 -5.85 14.77 -26.74
CA ASN A 163 -5.57 13.34 -26.71
C ASN A 163 -4.91 12.88 -25.38
N LEU A 164 -4.43 13.81 -24.55
CA LEU A 164 -3.82 13.51 -23.27
C LEU A 164 -4.80 13.46 -22.10
N LYS A 165 -6.03 13.96 -22.29
CA LYS A 165 -7.07 13.92 -21.26
C LYS A 165 -7.87 12.63 -21.42
N THR A 166 -7.41 11.56 -20.79
CA THR A 166 -8.19 10.31 -20.61
C THR A 166 -8.91 10.31 -19.27
#